data_AF-A0A370DER2-F1
#
_entry.id   AF-A0A370DER2-F1
#
_cell.length_a   1.000
_cell.length_b   1.000
_cell.length_c   1.000
_cell.angle_alpha   90.00
_cell.angle_beta   90.00
_cell.angle_gamma   90.00
#
_symmetry.space_group_name_H-M   'P 1'
#
loop_
_entity.id
_entity.type
_entity.pdbx_description
1 polymer ?
#
loop_
_entity_poly.entity_id
_entity_poly.type
_entity_poly.pdbx_seq_one_letter_code
_entity_poly.pdbx_strand_id
1 'polypeptide(L)'
;MENKTYIIGRRGNIELFDKTTSSRHAELVVLNDQMYLTDLDSTNGTYLMDHGKRKRFKEGYINLEQTLSFGEHVCTVRELIARAEISH
;
A
#
# COMPACT_ATOMS: atom_id res chain seq x y z
N MET A 1 14.90 16.80 -5.33
CA MET A 1 13.63 16.05 -5.49
C MET A 1 13.93 14.63 -5.05
N GLU A 2 13.50 14.28 -3.85
CA GLU A 2 13.74 12.94 -3.30
C GLU A 2 12.58 12.05 -3.70
N ASN A 3 12.88 10.97 -4.41
CA ASN A 3 11.94 9.89 -4.64
C ASN A 3 12.10 8.89 -3.49
N LYS A 4 11.04 8.61 -2.74
CA LYS A 4 11.07 7.62 -1.65
C LYS A 4 10.26 6.40 -2.05
N THR A 5 10.89 5.22 -1.95
CA THR A 5 10.25 3.95 -2.29
C THR A 5 10.01 3.11 -1.04
N TYR A 6 8.71 2.90 -0.80
CA TYR A 6 7.99 2.10 0.18
C TYR A 6 7.80 0.62 -0.16
N ILE A 7 8.47 -0.37 0.44
CA ILE A 7 7.96 -1.75 0.38
C ILE A 7 6.90 -1.96 1.47
N ILE A 8 5.68 -2.26 1.06
CA ILE A 8 4.56 -2.61 1.93
C ILE A 8 4.47 -4.13 2.03
N GLY A 9 4.37 -4.67 3.24
CA GLY A 9 4.12 -6.09 3.45
C GLY A 9 4.42 -6.52 4.88
N ARG A 10 4.31 -7.82 5.18
CA ARG A 10 4.60 -8.34 6.53
C ARG A 10 6.04 -8.14 7.00
N ARG A 11 6.98 -7.89 6.07
CA ARG A 11 8.42 -7.68 6.36
C ARG A 11 8.97 -6.55 5.48
N GLY A 12 8.12 -5.58 5.14
CA GLY A 12 8.48 -4.42 4.32
C GLY A 12 9.00 -3.25 5.15
N ASN A 13 9.26 -2.12 4.50
CA ASN A 13 9.47 -0.83 5.17
C ASN A 13 8.21 -0.40 5.95
N ILE A 14 7.04 -0.66 5.36
CA ILE A 14 5.73 -0.47 5.97
C ILE A 14 5.20 -1.86 6.35
N GLU A 15 5.28 -2.18 7.64
CA GLU A 15 4.86 -3.48 8.15
C GLU A 15 3.34 -3.55 8.31
N LEU A 16 2.71 -4.51 7.63
CA LEU A 16 1.31 -4.87 7.81
C LEU A 16 1.23 -6.24 8.50
N PHE A 17 0.80 -6.26 9.75
CA PHE A 17 0.72 -7.48 10.58
C PHE A 17 -0.55 -8.29 10.27
N ASP A 18 -0.69 -8.75 9.03
CA ASP A 18 -1.79 -9.61 8.61
C ASP A 18 -1.27 -10.85 7.88
N LYS A 19 -1.78 -12.03 8.24
CA LYS A 19 -1.31 -13.31 7.70
C LYS A 19 -1.54 -13.45 6.20
N THR A 20 -2.52 -12.74 5.65
CA THR A 20 -2.88 -12.74 4.23
C THR A 20 -2.04 -11.75 3.43
N THR A 21 -1.27 -10.88 4.08
CA THR A 21 -0.36 -9.98 3.41
C THR A 21 0.96 -10.70 3.11
N SER A 22 1.42 -10.70 1.85
CA SER A 22 2.75 -11.17 1.46
C SER A 22 3.88 -10.39 2.18
N SER A 23 5.07 -11.01 2.30
CA SER A 23 6.23 -10.36 2.94
C SER A 23 6.64 -9.06 2.23
N ARG A 24 6.63 -9.10 0.89
CA ARG A 24 6.70 -7.96 -0.02
C ARG A 24 5.40 -8.00 -0.83
N HIS A 25 4.43 -7.19 -0.48
CA HIS A 25 3.08 -7.25 -1.04
C HIS A 25 2.89 -6.20 -2.13
N ALA A 26 3.26 -4.96 -1.84
CA ALA A 26 3.15 -3.85 -2.76
C ALA A 26 4.35 -2.91 -2.59
N GLU A 27 4.60 -2.11 -3.61
CA GLU A 27 5.55 -1.02 -3.61
C GLU A 27 4.80 0.31 -3.71
N LEU A 28 5.17 1.26 -2.86
CA LEU A 28 4.64 2.61 -2.83
C LEU A 28 5.76 3.59 -3.16
N VAL A 29 5.66 4.25 -4.29
CA VAL A 29 6.58 5.30 -4.72
C VAL A 29 5.96 6.65 -4.37
N VAL A 30 6.69 7.46 -3.60
CA VAL A 30 6.29 8.82 -3.22
C VAL A 30 7.24 9.81 -3.88
N LEU A 31 6.70 10.58 -4.83
CA LEU A 31 7.43 11.60 -5.57
C LEU A 31 6.74 12.95 -5.40
N ASN A 32 7.33 13.82 -4.57
CA ASN A 32 6.73 15.09 -4.15
C ASN A 32 5.33 14.85 -3.53
N ASP A 33 4.27 15.31 -4.19
CA ASP A 33 2.86 15.16 -3.76
C ASP A 33 2.15 13.98 -4.46
N GLN A 34 2.85 13.26 -5.35
CA GLN A 34 2.29 12.15 -6.10
C GLN A 34 2.68 10.81 -5.49
N MET A 35 1.69 9.94 -5.31
CA MET A 35 1.87 8.59 -4.82
C MET A 35 1.47 7.60 -5.90
N TYR A 36 2.35 6.64 -6.17
CA TYR A 36 2.11 5.56 -7.12
C TYR A 36 2.28 4.23 -6.40
N LEU A 37 1.30 3.35 -6.52
CA LEU A 37 1.31 2.04 -5.88
C LEU A 37 1.37 0.95 -6.94
N THR A 38 2.15 -0.09 -6.68
CA THR A 38 2.29 -1.28 -7.53
C THR A 38 2.18 -2.55 -6.67
N ASP A 39 1.24 -3.43 -6.99
CA ASP A 39 1.15 -4.78 -6.41
C ASP A 39 2.32 -5.64 -6.94
N LEU A 40 3.06 -6.28 -6.04
CA LEU A 40 4.24 -7.07 -6.37
C LEU A 40 3.89 -8.56 -6.56
N ASP A 41 2.84 -8.82 -7.37
CA ASP A 41 2.24 -10.15 -7.55
C ASP A 41 1.96 -10.84 -6.20
N SER A 42 1.29 -10.11 -5.31
CA SER A 42 0.98 -10.60 -3.98
C SER A 42 0.01 -11.79 -4.03
N THR A 43 0.10 -12.68 -3.03
CA THR A 43 -0.67 -13.93 -3.02
C THR A 43 -2.18 -13.70 -3.00
N ASN A 44 -2.63 -12.71 -2.23
CA ASN A 44 -4.05 -12.39 -2.08
C ASN A 44 -4.48 -11.18 -2.91
N GLY A 45 -3.54 -10.44 -3.49
CA GLY A 45 -3.77 -9.25 -4.29
C GLY A 45 -3.97 -7.98 -3.47
N THR A 46 -3.70 -6.86 -4.13
CA THR A 46 -4.08 -5.51 -3.69
C THR A 46 -5.41 -5.09 -4.31
N TYR A 47 -6.26 -4.40 -3.54
CA TYR A 47 -7.57 -3.92 -3.99
C TYR A 47 -7.83 -2.48 -3.53
N LEU A 48 -8.50 -1.71 -4.37
CA LEU A 48 -9.11 -0.45 -3.99
C LEU A 48 -10.50 -0.69 -3.40
N MET A 49 -10.76 -0.10 -2.25
CA MET A 49 -12.06 -0.13 -1.58
C MET A 49 -12.89 1.05 -2.06
N ASP A 50 -14.00 0.77 -2.72
CA ASP A 50 -14.92 1.77 -3.27
C ASP A 50 -16.36 1.39 -2.93
N HIS A 51 -17.04 2.19 -2.11
CA HIS A 51 -18.44 1.96 -1.70
C HIS A 51 -18.74 0.50 -1.27
N GLY A 52 -17.85 -0.11 -0.48
CA GLY A 52 -17.99 -1.48 0.00
C GLY A 52 -17.63 -2.57 -1.03
N LYS A 53 -17.21 -2.19 -2.23
CA LYS A 53 -16.69 -3.11 -3.26
C LYS A 53 -15.17 -3.11 -3.24
N ARG A 54 -14.58 -4.27 -3.55
CA ARG A 54 -13.14 -4.44 -3.77
C ARG A 54 -12.87 -4.48 -5.26
N LYS A 55 -12.18 -3.48 -5.79
CA LYS A 55 -11.71 -3.47 -7.18
C LYS A 55 -10.24 -3.85 -7.20
N ARG A 56 -9.88 -4.88 -7.97
CA ARG A 56 -8.48 -5.31 -8.09
C ARG A 56 -7.62 -4.14 -8.55
N PHE A 57 -6.53 -3.92 -7.85
CA PHE A 57 -5.59 -2.82 -8.10
C PHE A 57 -4.21 -3.43 -8.34
N LYS A 58 -3.74 -3.37 -9.59
CA LYS A 58 -2.40 -3.85 -9.95
C LYS A 58 -1.36 -2.75 -9.81
N GLU A 59 -1.64 -1.60 -10.40
CA GLU A 59 -0.76 -0.44 -10.31
C GLU A 59 -1.55 0.85 -10.60
N GLY A 60 -1.05 1.98 -10.12
CA GLY A 60 -1.61 3.28 -10.47
C GLY A 60 -1.34 4.36 -9.44
N TYR A 61 -1.76 5.58 -9.79
CA TYR A 61 -1.73 6.71 -8.88
C TYR A 61 -2.82 6.58 -7.81
N ILE A 62 -2.44 6.93 -6.60
CA ILE A 62 -3.31 6.93 -5.43
C ILE A 62 -3.24 8.26 -4.68
N ASN A 63 -4.28 8.55 -3.89
CA ASN A 63 -4.36 9.72 -3.02
C ASN A 63 -4.52 9.32 -1.56
N LEU A 64 -4.26 10.25 -0.63
CA LEU A 64 -4.24 10.00 0.82
C LEU A 64 -5.56 9.46 1.39
N GLU A 65 -6.68 9.82 0.78
CA GLU A 65 -8.03 9.50 1.27
C GLU A 65 -8.54 8.15 0.71
N GLN A 66 -7.83 7.56 -0.26
CA GLN A 66 -8.19 6.24 -0.76
C GLN A 66 -7.93 5.17 0.29
N THR A 67 -8.85 4.21 0.33
CA THR A 67 -8.74 3.01 1.17
C THR A 67 -8.34 1.83 0.29
N LEU A 68 -7.31 1.12 0.71
CA LEU A 68 -6.76 -0.03 0.01
C LEU A 68 -6.83 -1.27 0.91
N SER A 69 -6.88 -2.43 0.27
CA SER A 69 -6.81 -3.74 0.91
C SER A 69 -5.59 -4.49 0.40
N PHE A 70 -4.74 -4.98 1.30
CA PHE A 70 -3.57 -5.80 1.01
C PHE A 70 -3.81 -7.20 1.57
N GLY A 71 -4.44 -8.06 0.78
CA GLY A 71 -5.13 -9.24 1.31
C GLY A 71 -6.38 -8.82 2.10
N GLU A 72 -6.48 -9.22 3.36
CA GLU A 72 -7.56 -8.85 4.27
C GLU A 72 -7.26 -7.59 5.10
N HIS A 73 -6.01 -7.11 5.08
CA HIS A 73 -5.64 -5.88 5.76
C HIS A 73 -6.15 -4.66 5.00
N VAL A 74 -7.11 -3.92 5.58
CA VAL A 74 -7.66 -2.70 5.00
C VAL A 74 -7.11 -1.48 5.73
N CYS A 75 -6.60 -0.50 5.00
CA CYS A 75 -6.08 0.75 5.54
C CYS A 75 -6.19 1.89 4.52
N THR A 76 -6.14 3.13 5.00
CA THR A 76 -6.05 4.31 4.14
C THR A 76 -4.61 4.56 3.67
N VAL A 77 -4.45 5.26 2.56
CA VAL A 77 -3.12 5.67 2.09
C VAL A 77 -2.44 6.60 3.10
N ARG A 78 -3.20 7.50 3.73
CA ARG A 78 -2.73 8.33 4.85
C ARG A 78 -2.10 7.51 5.96
N GLU A 79 -2.73 6.40 6.34
CA GLU A 79 -2.22 5.47 7.35
C GLU A 79 -0.94 4.74 6.92
N LEU A 80 -0.78 4.44 5.64
CA LEU A 80 0.46 3.85 5.10
C LEU A 80 1.62 4.86 5.20
N ILE A 81 1.38 6.11 4.80
CA ILE A 81 2.39 7.17 4.85
C ILE A 81 2.80 7.44 6.30
N ALA A 82 1.83 7.55 7.22
CA ALA A 82 2.14 7.74 8.64
C ALA A 82 3.04 6.61 9.19
N ARG A 83 2.79 5.35 8.80
CA ARG A 83 3.66 4.22 9.18
C ARG A 83 5.06 4.32 8.58
N ALA A 84 5.18 4.81 7.35
CA ALA A 84 6.46 5.01 6.68
C ALA A 84 7.32 6.07 7.38
N GLU A 85 6.69 7.12 7.90
CA GLU A 85 7.37 8.21 8.61
C GLU A 85 7.75 7.85 10.05
N ILE A 86 6.99 6.97 10.72
CA ILE A 86 7.27 6.51 12.09
C ILE A 86 8.39 5.46 12.14
N SER A 87 8.66 4.76 11.02
CA SER A 87 9.70 3.72 10.94
C SER A 87 11.13 4.29 10.79
N HIS A 88 11.29 5.62 10.91
CA HIS A 88 12.55 6.37 10.84
C HIS A 88 12.79 7.20 12.10
#